data_AF-A0A4Y2DJA6-F1
#
_entry.id   AF-A0A4Y2DJA6-F1
#
_cell.length_a   1.000
_cell.length_b   1.000
_cell.length_c   1.000
_cell.angle_alpha   90.00
_cell.angle_beta   90.00
_cell.angle_gamma   90.00
#
_symmetry.space_group_name_H-M   'P 1'
#
loop_
_entity.id
_entity.type
_entity.pdbx_description
1 polymer ?
#
loop_
_entity_poly.entity_id
_entity_poly.type
_entity_poly.pdbx_seq_one_letter_code
_entity_poly.pdbx_strand_id
1 'polypeptide(L)'
;MLPNLLQELTAQIKDYRGTIVNEVLEEAKQPCLALNVNPSYKEVRKKKRFFDKKCEDEISEISQQKKFKLALLQVNDRIEAELEKRFQSLKKVNEIFGFLSPKQLTTFDNKTLKENATTLANLHRDDLDKEEISVEIESFKYSVMGSDNLAGNE
;
A
#
# COMPACT_ATOMS: atom_id res chain seq x y z
N MET A 1 10.61 3.89 9.74
CA MET A 1 10.93 4.16 8.33
C MET A 1 9.89 3.54 7.39
N LEU A 2 9.62 2.23 7.51
CA LEU A 2 8.63 1.51 6.67
C LEU A 2 7.17 2.04 6.74
N PRO A 3 6.62 2.44 7.91
CA PRO A 3 5.26 2.98 7.99
C PRO A 3 5.12 4.32 7.27
N ASN A 4 6.14 5.19 7.35
CA ASN A 4 6.13 6.50 6.70
C ASN A 4 6.17 6.36 5.17
N LEU A 5 6.96 5.41 4.65
CA LEU A 5 7.03 5.12 3.23
C LEU A 5 5.68 4.62 2.68
N LEU A 6 5.00 3.74 3.42
CA LEU A 6 3.67 3.25 3.03
C LEU A 6 2.62 4.36 3.04
N GLN A 7 2.67 5.25 4.03
CA GLN A 7 1.77 6.39 4.09
C GLN A 7 1.98 7.34 2.91
N GLU A 8 3.24 7.61 2.56
CA GLU A 8 3.60 8.45 1.41
C GLU A 8 3.14 7.81 0.08
N LEU A 9 3.40 6.51 -0.11
CA LEU A 9 2.92 5.77 -1.28
C LEU A 9 1.38 5.80 -1.39
N THR A 10 0.68 5.66 -0.26
CA THR A 10 -0.79 5.74 -0.23
C THR A 10 -1.29 7.11 -0.68
N ALA A 11 -0.60 8.19 -0.29
CA ALA A 11 -0.92 9.53 -0.75
C ALA A 11 -0.69 9.70 -2.27
N GLN A 12 0.41 9.16 -2.79
CA GLN A 12 0.71 9.20 -4.23
C GLN A 12 -0.35 8.45 -5.06
N ILE A 13 -0.81 7.29 -4.60
CA ILE A 13 -1.84 6.51 -5.32
C ILE A 13 -3.21 7.21 -5.33
N LYS A 14 -3.53 7.95 -4.27
CA LYS A 14 -4.73 8.80 -4.23
C LYS A 14 -4.67 9.92 -5.26
N ASP A 15 -3.52 10.58 -5.37
CA ASP A 15 -3.30 11.65 -6.36
C ASP A 15 -3.34 11.11 -7.79
N TYR A 16 -2.68 9.97 -8.01
CA TYR A 16 -2.63 9.27 -9.30
C TYR A 16 -4.01 8.91 -9.85
N ARG A 17 -4.98 8.61 -8.97
CA ARG A 17 -6.38 8.36 -9.36
C ARG A 17 -6.99 9.47 -10.23
N GLY A 18 -6.61 10.73 -9.96
CA GLY A 18 -7.13 11.90 -10.65
C GLY A 18 -6.54 12.10 -12.05
N THR A 19 -5.29 11.68 -12.26
CA THR A 19 -4.53 12.00 -13.47
C THR A 19 -4.31 10.80 -14.40
N ILE A 20 -4.25 9.58 -13.84
CA ILE A 20 -3.87 8.35 -14.55
C ILE A 20 -4.67 8.10 -15.81
N VAL A 21 -5.99 8.31 -15.77
CA VAL A 21 -6.85 8.01 -16.92
C VAL A 21 -6.49 8.90 -18.10
N ASN A 22 -6.22 10.18 -17.87
CA ASN A 22 -5.89 11.10 -18.94
C ASN A 22 -4.47 10.86 -19.45
N GLU A 23 -3.52 10.65 -18.53
CA GLU A 23 -2.12 10.35 -18.88
C GLU A 23 -2.02 9.10 -19.76
N VAL A 24 -2.61 7.98 -19.33
CA VAL A 24 -2.58 6.70 -20.06
C VAL A 24 -3.29 6.82 -21.41
N LEU A 25 -4.39 7.59 -21.48
CA LEU A 25 -5.08 7.84 -22.75
C LEU A 25 -4.25 8.66 -23.72
N GLU A 26 -3.57 9.71 -23.27
CA GLU A 26 -2.71 10.53 -24.14
C GLU A 26 -1.45 9.79 -24.58
N GLU A 27 -0.86 8.97 -23.70
CA GLU A 27 0.28 8.12 -24.03
C GLU A 27 -0.11 7.07 -25.09
N ALA A 28 -1.25 6.41 -24.92
CA ALA A 28 -1.73 5.40 -25.86
C ALA A 28 -2.06 5.96 -27.26
N LYS A 29 -2.32 7.26 -27.38
CA LYS A 29 -2.53 7.91 -28.69
C LYS A 29 -1.24 8.07 -29.49
N GLN A 30 -0.09 8.22 -28.84
CA GLN A 30 1.18 8.54 -29.53
C GLN A 30 1.58 7.48 -30.56
N PRO A 31 1.52 6.16 -30.26
CA PRO A 31 1.83 5.13 -31.25
C PRO A 31 0.85 5.10 -32.43
N CYS A 32 -0.45 5.38 -32.20
CA CYS A 32 -1.44 5.45 -33.28
C CYS A 32 -1.12 6.59 -34.26
N LEU A 33 -0.82 7.77 -33.72
CA LEU A 33 -0.44 8.94 -34.51
C LEU A 33 0.84 8.68 -35.31
N ALA A 34 1.85 8.05 -34.69
CA ALA A 34 3.09 7.67 -35.36
C ALA A 34 2.88 6.69 -36.53
N LEU A 35 1.82 5.87 -36.46
CA LEU A 35 1.45 4.90 -37.50
C LEU A 35 0.42 5.45 -38.50
N ASN A 36 0.08 6.75 -38.44
CA ASN A 36 -1.02 7.36 -39.21
C ASN A 36 -2.38 6.63 -39.03
N VAL A 37 -2.57 5.99 -37.87
CA VAL A 37 -3.82 5.35 -37.49
C VAL A 37 -4.61 6.34 -36.63
N ASN A 38 -5.88 6.57 -36.96
CA ASN A 38 -6.75 7.40 -36.14
C ASN A 38 -6.98 6.72 -34.76
N PRO A 39 -6.54 7.31 -33.65
CA PRO A 39 -6.77 6.76 -32.32
C PRO A 39 -8.24 6.93 -31.93
N SER A 40 -9.04 5.92 -32.25
CA SER A 40 -10.47 5.87 -31.93
C SER A 40 -10.86 4.51 -31.36
N TYR A 41 -11.72 4.54 -30.33
CA TYR A 41 -12.26 3.37 -29.65
C TYR A 41 -13.47 2.81 -30.42
N LYS A 42 -13.26 2.19 -31.59
CA LYS A 42 -14.38 1.60 -32.36
C LYS A 42 -14.70 0.17 -31.90
N GLU A 43 -15.97 -0.12 -31.61
CA GLU A 43 -16.44 -1.51 -31.53
C GLU A 43 -16.62 -2.12 -32.93
N VAL A 44 -16.03 -3.29 -33.16
CA VAL A 44 -16.35 -4.12 -34.33
C VAL A 44 -17.71 -4.79 -34.09
N ARG A 45 -18.81 -4.15 -34.47
CA ARG A 45 -20.10 -4.83 -34.52
C ARG A 45 -20.03 -5.97 -35.56
N LYS A 46 -20.29 -7.21 -35.15
CA LYS A 46 -20.68 -8.26 -36.09
C LYS A 46 -22.06 -7.90 -36.66
N LYS A 47 -22.10 -7.13 -37.76
CA LYS A 47 -23.35 -6.82 -38.46
C LYS A 47 -23.99 -8.11 -39.00
N LYS A 48 -25.20 -8.44 -38.54
CA LYS A 48 -26.14 -9.19 -39.37
C LYS A 48 -26.51 -8.23 -40.52
N ARG A 49 -26.16 -8.58 -41.75
CA ARG A 49 -26.25 -7.69 -42.93
C ARG A 49 -27.71 -7.42 -43.30
N PHE A 50 -28.37 -6.45 -42.66
CA PHE A 50 -29.61 -5.88 -43.21
C PHE A 50 -29.75 -4.39 -42.86
N PHE A 51 -30.02 -3.63 -43.92
CA PHE A 51 -30.46 -2.25 -44.03
C PHE A 51 -29.46 -1.08 -44.05
N ASP A 52 -29.76 -0.23 -45.03
CA ASP A 52 -29.01 0.81 -45.70
C ASP A 52 -29.29 2.17 -45.02
N LYS A 53 -28.51 2.48 -43.98
CA LYS A 53 -28.38 3.85 -43.46
C LYS A 53 -27.09 3.94 -42.66
N LYS A 54 -26.15 4.78 -43.10
CA LYS A 54 -24.95 5.10 -42.32
C LYS A 54 -25.37 6.01 -41.17
N CYS A 55 -25.55 5.43 -39.99
CA CYS A 55 -25.62 6.16 -38.73
C CYS A 55 -24.23 6.03 -38.09
N GLU A 56 -23.50 7.13 -37.98
CA GLU A 56 -22.21 7.16 -37.28
C GLU A 56 -22.51 7.23 -35.78
N ASP A 57 -22.17 6.13 -35.09
CA ASP A 57 -22.50 5.90 -33.67
C ASP A 57 -21.44 6.54 -32.74
N GLU A 58 -21.47 7.86 -32.54
CA GLU A 58 -20.69 8.54 -31.48
C GLU A 58 -20.94 7.91 -30.09
N ILE A 59 -22.14 7.38 -29.88
CA ILE A 59 -22.57 6.73 -28.64
C ILE A 59 -21.77 5.46 -28.34
N SER A 60 -21.27 4.77 -29.37
CA SER A 60 -20.53 3.50 -29.23
C SER A 60 -19.07 3.71 -28.80
N GLU A 61 -18.40 4.75 -29.28
CA GLU A 61 -16.99 5.03 -28.93
C GLU A 61 -16.85 5.46 -27.47
N ILE A 62 -17.80 6.27 -26.99
CA ILE A 62 -17.91 6.68 -25.59
C ILE A 62 -18.04 5.46 -24.65
N SER A 63 -18.61 4.34 -25.12
CA SER A 63 -18.83 3.14 -24.29
C SER A 63 -17.54 2.40 -23.94
N GLN A 64 -16.63 2.16 -24.90
CA GLN A 64 -15.38 1.43 -24.64
C GLN A 64 -14.40 2.25 -23.82
N GLN A 65 -14.27 3.55 -24.12
CA GLN A 65 -13.43 4.45 -23.33
C GLN A 65 -13.93 4.52 -21.87
N LYS A 66 -15.26 4.54 -21.66
CA LYS A 66 -15.85 4.45 -20.32
C LYS A 66 -15.54 3.11 -19.63
N LYS A 67 -15.62 1.98 -20.34
CA LYS A 67 -15.26 0.66 -19.78
C LYS A 67 -13.79 0.60 -19.37
N PHE A 68 -12.88 1.09 -20.22
CA PHE A 68 -11.44 1.15 -19.91
C PHE A 68 -11.16 2.07 -18.72
N LYS A 69 -11.74 3.28 -18.71
CA LYS A 69 -11.66 4.21 -17.59
C LYS A 69 -12.15 3.57 -16.29
N LEU A 70 -13.28 2.88 -16.32
CA LEU A 70 -13.83 2.19 -15.15
C LEU A 70 -12.87 1.11 -14.65
N ALA A 71 -12.31 0.29 -15.55
CA ALA A 71 -11.37 -0.76 -15.18
C ALA A 71 -10.08 -0.22 -14.55
N LEU A 72 -9.50 0.86 -15.09
CA LEU A 72 -8.34 1.53 -14.51
C LEU A 72 -8.63 2.07 -13.11
N LEU A 73 -9.76 2.76 -12.93
CA LEU A 73 -10.17 3.27 -11.63
C LEU A 73 -10.38 2.15 -10.62
N GLN A 74 -10.99 1.03 -11.02
CA GLN A 74 -11.17 -0.14 -10.16
C GLN A 74 -9.84 -0.75 -9.71
N VAL A 75 -8.84 -0.82 -10.59
CA VAL A 75 -7.49 -1.27 -10.21
C VAL A 75 -6.87 -0.32 -9.19
N ASN A 76 -6.96 0.99 -9.41
CA ASN A 76 -6.41 1.98 -8.48
C ASN A 76 -7.10 1.94 -7.12
N ASP A 77 -8.43 1.89 -7.10
CA ASP A 77 -9.25 1.78 -5.88
C ASP A 77 -8.88 0.51 -5.10
N ARG A 78 -8.62 -0.60 -5.79
CA ARG A 78 -8.17 -1.86 -5.16
C ARG A 78 -6.77 -1.73 -4.55
N ILE A 79 -5.82 -1.11 -5.26
CA ILE A 79 -4.47 -0.92 -4.75
C ILE A 79 -4.50 -0.03 -3.51
N GLU A 80 -5.25 1.07 -3.55
CA GLU A 80 -5.44 1.99 -2.43
C GLU A 80 -5.98 1.25 -1.20
N ALA A 81 -7.07 0.49 -1.36
CA ALA A 81 -7.69 -0.26 -0.26
C ALA A 81 -6.74 -1.30 0.36
N GLU A 82 -5.98 -2.01 -0.47
CA GLU A 82 -5.01 -3.01 0.00
C GLU A 82 -3.79 -2.39 0.69
N LEU A 83 -3.31 -1.23 0.23
CA LEU A 83 -2.25 -0.48 0.90
C LEU A 83 -2.69 0.06 2.25
N GLU A 84 -3.88 0.67 2.31
CA GLU A 84 -4.45 1.17 3.57
C GLU A 84 -4.61 0.04 4.59
N LYS A 85 -5.15 -1.11 4.16
CA LYS A 85 -5.28 -2.30 5.01
C LYS A 85 -3.92 -2.77 5.56
N ARG A 86 -2.88 -2.80 4.73
CA ARG A 86 -1.52 -3.16 5.16
C ARG A 86 -0.95 -2.14 6.13
N PHE A 87 -1.14 -0.84 5.86
CA PHE A 87 -0.69 0.23 6.74
C PHE A 87 -1.31 0.11 8.12
N GLN A 88 -2.64 -0.07 8.21
CA GLN A 88 -3.33 -0.24 9.49
C GLN A 88 -2.87 -1.50 10.23
N SER A 89 -2.64 -2.60 9.50
CA SER A 89 -2.14 -3.84 10.08
C SER A 89 -0.74 -3.66 10.68
N LEU A 90 0.18 -3.03 9.95
CA LEU A 90 1.53 -2.73 10.44
C LEU A 90 1.53 -1.73 11.59
N LYS A 91 0.66 -0.72 11.54
CA LYS A 91 0.47 0.23 12.62
C LYS A 91 0.06 -0.47 13.90
N LYS A 92 -0.92 -1.39 13.83
CA LYS A 92 -1.37 -2.18 14.99
C LYS A 92 -0.26 -3.06 15.56
N VAL A 93 0.54 -3.71 14.72
CA VAL A 93 1.72 -4.47 15.19
C VAL A 93 2.70 -3.55 15.89
N ASN A 94 2.98 -2.37 15.33
CA ASN A 94 3.89 -1.41 15.94
C ASN A 94 3.34 -0.79 17.24
N GLU A 95 2.02 -0.65 17.39
CA GLU A 95 1.40 -0.19 18.64
C GLU A 95 1.59 -1.21 19.77
N ILE A 96 1.53 -2.51 19.47
CA ILE A 96 1.68 -3.59 20.46
C ILE A 96 3.16 -3.89 20.75
N PHE A 97 3.97 -4.01 19.71
CA PHE A 97 5.35 -4.51 19.80
C PHE A 97 6.42 -3.45 19.56
N GLY A 98 6.06 -2.21 19.20
CA GLY A 98 7.03 -1.18 18.78
C GLY A 98 8.03 -0.78 19.86
N PHE A 99 7.70 -0.99 21.14
CA PHE A 99 8.61 -0.77 22.26
C PHE A 99 9.81 -1.73 22.26
N LEU A 100 9.71 -2.87 21.56
CA LEU A 100 10.81 -3.82 21.35
C LEU A 100 11.76 -3.41 20.22
N SER A 101 11.51 -2.29 19.54
CA SER A 101 12.44 -1.81 18.53
C SER A 101 13.78 -1.39 19.18
N PRO A 102 14.93 -1.59 18.51
CA PRO A 102 16.25 -1.27 19.08
C PRO A 102 16.32 0.17 19.61
N LYS A 103 15.75 1.12 18.86
CA LYS A 103 15.67 2.52 19.27
C LYS A 103 14.93 2.72 20.59
N GLN A 104 13.80 2.03 20.79
CA GLN A 104 13.01 2.17 22.01
C GLN A 104 13.65 1.42 23.18
N LEU A 105 14.23 0.24 22.94
CA LEU A 105 14.95 -0.53 23.97
C LEU A 105 16.13 0.24 24.56
N THR A 106 16.89 0.98 23.74
CA THR A 106 18.01 1.79 24.21
C THR A 106 17.57 3.11 24.85
N THR A 107 16.36 3.59 24.55
CA THR A 107 15.83 4.87 25.07
C THR A 107 15.01 4.69 26.36
N PHE A 108 14.21 3.64 26.46
CA PHE A 108 13.33 3.41 27.59
C PHE A 108 14.08 2.87 28.81
N ASP A 109 13.71 3.35 29.99
CA ASP A 109 14.16 2.79 31.25
C ASP A 109 13.47 1.45 31.55
N ASN A 110 14.05 0.65 32.46
CA ASN A 110 13.58 -0.71 32.74
C ASN A 110 12.17 -0.72 33.37
N LYS A 111 11.76 0.35 34.08
CA LYS A 111 10.40 0.45 34.62
C LYS A 111 9.39 0.61 33.48
N THR A 112 9.65 1.52 32.54
CA THR A 112 8.80 1.71 31.35
C THR A 112 8.71 0.43 30.51
N LEU A 113 9.83 -0.29 30.32
CA LEU A 113 9.83 -1.57 29.61
C LEU A 113 9.01 -2.64 30.32
N LYS A 114 9.08 -2.71 31.65
CA LYS A 114 8.29 -3.66 32.45
C LYS A 114 6.79 -3.37 32.40
N GLU A 115 6.40 -2.09 32.35
CA GLU A 115 5.00 -1.68 32.16
C GLU A 115 4.48 -2.10 30.78
N ASN A 116 5.29 -1.91 29.72
CA ASN A 116 4.95 -2.38 28.37
C ASN A 116 4.89 -3.91 28.30
N ALA A 117 5.84 -4.62 28.91
CA ALA A 117 5.86 -6.08 29.01
C ALA A 117 4.61 -6.61 29.71
N THR A 118 4.22 -5.98 30.83
CA THR A 118 2.99 -6.32 31.55
C THR A 118 1.75 -6.09 30.69
N THR A 119 1.71 -5.00 29.94
CA THR A 119 0.62 -4.70 29.01
C THR A 119 0.52 -5.75 27.91
N LEU A 120 1.66 -6.18 27.36
CA LEU A 120 1.74 -7.23 26.36
C LEU A 120 1.28 -8.59 26.90
N ALA A 121 1.74 -9.00 28.08
CA ALA A 121 1.30 -10.22 28.75
C ALA A 121 -0.20 -10.21 29.04
N ASN A 122 -0.73 -9.06 29.47
CA ASN A 122 -2.16 -8.90 29.71
C ASN A 122 -3.02 -8.99 28.44
N LEU A 123 -2.45 -8.67 27.27
CA LEU A 123 -3.11 -8.79 25.97
C LEU A 123 -3.10 -10.24 25.46
N HIS A 124 -2.05 -10.99 25.78
CA HIS A 124 -1.81 -12.37 25.33
C HIS A 124 -1.65 -13.32 26.53
N ARG A 125 -2.63 -13.32 27.45
CA ARG A 125 -2.54 -14.02 28.75
C ARG A 125 -2.40 -15.53 28.65
N ASP A 126 -2.93 -16.09 27.57
CA ASP A 126 -2.89 -17.54 27.34
C ASP A 126 -1.52 -17.98 26.77
N ASP A 127 -0.75 -17.03 26.23
CA ASP A 127 0.52 -17.29 25.54
C ASP A 127 1.76 -16.78 26.31
N LEU A 128 1.59 -15.79 27.18
CA LEU A 128 2.69 -15.08 27.84
C LEU A 128 2.57 -15.08 29.36
N ASP A 129 3.59 -15.64 30.02
CA ASP A 129 3.81 -15.44 31.46
C ASP A 129 4.37 -14.05 31.73
N LYS A 130 3.76 -13.35 32.69
CA LYS A 130 4.05 -11.93 32.96
C LYS A 130 5.42 -11.73 33.60
N GLU A 131 5.80 -12.64 34.49
CA GLU A 131 7.07 -12.58 35.21
C GLU A 131 8.22 -12.95 34.27
N GLU A 132 8.07 -13.99 33.46
CA GLU A 132 9.04 -14.45 32.47
C GLU A 132 9.33 -13.37 31.42
N ILE A 133 8.29 -12.85 30.73
CA ILE A 133 8.48 -11.87 29.65
C ILE A 133 9.13 -10.57 30.13
N SER A 134 8.89 -10.18 31.39
CA SER A 134 9.51 -9.00 32.00
C SER A 134 11.03 -9.18 32.13
N VAL A 135 11.49 -10.37 32.54
CA VAL A 135 12.92 -10.69 32.69
C VAL A 135 13.59 -10.85 31.33
N GLU A 136 12.90 -11.44 30.36
CA GLU A 136 13.42 -11.61 29.00
C GLU A 136 13.64 -10.28 28.30
N ILE A 137 12.69 -9.34 28.40
CA ILE A 137 12.82 -8.02 27.77
C ILE A 137 13.99 -7.22 28.37
N GLU A 138 14.18 -7.28 29.68
CA GLU A 138 15.33 -6.64 30.34
C GLU A 138 16.65 -7.25 29.85
N SER A 139 16.72 -8.58 29.80
CA SER A 139 17.90 -9.29 29.27
C SER A 139 18.16 -8.95 27.79
N PHE A 140 17.10 -8.87 26.98
CA PHE A 140 17.17 -8.52 25.57
C PHE A 140 17.73 -7.11 25.36
N LYS A 141 17.28 -6.13 26.17
CA LYS A 141 17.83 -4.77 26.13
C LYS A 141 19.35 -4.76 26.31
N TYR A 142 19.87 -5.48 27.31
CA TYR A 142 21.32 -5.55 27.54
C TYR A 142 22.06 -6.25 26.41
N SER A 143 21.46 -7.26 25.77
CA SER A 143 22.02 -7.87 24.56
C SER A 143 22.15 -6.87 23.41
N VAL A 144 21.12 -6.04 23.18
CA VAL A 144 21.13 -5.01 22.12
C VAL A 144 22.16 -3.92 22.41
N MET A 145 22.27 -3.45 23.65
CA MET A 145 23.29 -2.47 24.05
C MET A 145 24.70 -3.06 24.03
N GLY A 146 24.87 -4.35 24.31
CA GLY A 146 26.15 -5.06 24.26
C GLY A 146 26.71 -5.17 22.84
N SER A 147 25.84 -5.32 21.83
CA SER A 147 26.26 -5.38 20.42
C SER A 147 26.76 -4.05 19.86
N ASP A 148 26.28 -2.91 20.34
CA ASP A 148 26.72 -1.59 19.87
C ASP A 148 28.16 -1.25 20.30
N ASN A 149 28.62 -1.80 21.42
CA ASN A 149 29.98 -1.57 21.94
C ASN A 149 31.08 -2.36 21.20
N LEU A 150 30.72 -3.30 20.33
CA LEU A 150 31.65 -4.09 19.51
C LEU A 150 31.86 -3.50 18.11
N ALA A 151 30.96 -2.64 17.63
CA ALA A 151 31.02 -2.05 16.29
C ALA A 151 31.91 -0.79 16.18
N GLY A 152 32.50 -0.32 17.29
CA GLY A 152 33.34 0.88 17.35
C GLY A 152 34.85 0.64 17.37
N ASN A 153 35.30 -0.62 17.22
CA ASN A 153 36.70 -1.02 17.32
C ASN A 153 37.18 -1.71 16.03
N GLU A 154 37.06 -1.06 14.88
CA GLU A 154 37.85 -1.39 13.66
C GLU A 154 38.28 -0.11 12.94
#